data_AF-A0A959EBA5-F1
#
_entry.id   AF-A0A959EBA5-F1
#
_cell.length_a   1.000
_cell.length_b   1.000
_cell.length_c   1.000
_cell.angle_alpha   90.00
_cell.angle_beta   90.00
_cell.angle_gamma   90.00
#
_symmetry.space_group_name_H-M   'P 1'
#
loop_
_entity.id
_entity.type
_entity.pdbx_description
1 polymer ?
#
loop_
_entity_poly.entity_id
_entity_poly.type
_entity_poly.pdbx_seq_one_letter_code
_entity_poly.pdbx_strand_id
1 'polypeptide(L)'
;MSSQREDKTTELWTRDEWSIYRNALPLQPNRIDITRLEGDFAYALIDSLLKGRVFEMMADPPFPIAQELQSLYFEARASERGRGNQPFGLGFPLFLTKDEQGEAIAAPLFIWNLSIEPSPRHIGRWPISRKPFQPLSFNRFLTTYWDQSAGAGLTARFDAALASGSIDAGMLVKLCNEASEMLSLEQVSQGIAVANAPTLGELGRLIQQPQVHWSGILGLYRPHQHLFIAPAQKDREEESGPPPAHTLGLLPLDPFQSTALNTVFKQETTLVTGLAGAGRTHLALHLLSNALSNGQRCLVVAPRLPALRQIQQRLEQLGFGRLSFLLRDTAQDLPLFTEIIRASANAKEPELSYSQDEYRLLVARAERLKRKLDDNYLSTRAFVFGPYNWTETVGLYLKSIRKEGKELLATQLNTQDYRFSYQEYEQLGQAITSCQGLLSDENVLRSPLNNLHQGIFLRMEKEEALPFIEEKTKALLERALKLRQWYINRVGTYSELLSGHYEQYYQEHARRLALLNDRIGESYGRFGEAFEVSGLGALKLKRVFSGNAKA
;
A
#
# COMPACT_ATOMS: atom_id res chain seq x y z
N MET A 1 -5.71 -21.76 -20.83
CA MET A 1 -4.48 -20.94 -20.91
C MET A 1 -3.38 -21.72 -20.22
N SER A 2 -2.51 -22.38 -21.01
CA SER A 2 -1.39 -23.16 -20.53
C SER A 2 -0.42 -22.25 -19.79
N SER A 3 -0.30 -22.42 -18.49
CA SER A 3 0.76 -21.80 -17.69
C SER A 3 2.09 -22.34 -18.20
N GLN A 4 2.83 -21.50 -18.94
CA GLN A 4 4.27 -21.62 -19.02
C GLN A 4 4.79 -21.57 -17.58
N ARG A 5 5.20 -22.71 -17.04
CA ARG A 5 6.22 -22.75 -16.00
C ARG A 5 7.48 -22.26 -16.67
N GLU A 6 7.69 -20.95 -16.67
CA GLU A 6 9.03 -20.40 -16.85
C GLU A 6 9.89 -20.99 -15.73
N ASP A 7 10.94 -21.71 -16.11
CA ASP A 7 11.97 -22.23 -15.22
C ASP A 7 12.64 -21.05 -14.49
N LYS A 8 12.08 -20.70 -13.33
CA LYS A 8 12.71 -19.77 -12.37
C LYS A 8 14.08 -20.24 -11.89
N THR A 9 14.43 -21.49 -12.16
CA THR A 9 15.75 -22.09 -11.98
C THR A 9 16.80 -21.49 -12.91
N THR A 10 16.46 -21.17 -14.15
CA THR A 10 17.40 -20.54 -15.10
C THR A 10 17.71 -19.08 -14.74
N GLU A 11 16.78 -18.39 -14.07
CA GLU A 11 17.02 -17.06 -13.46
C GLU A 11 17.97 -17.10 -12.25
N LEU A 12 18.15 -18.26 -11.59
CA LEU A 12 19.12 -18.41 -10.50
C LEU A 12 20.57 -18.47 -11.01
N TRP A 13 20.79 -18.94 -12.24
CA TRP A 13 22.11 -19.01 -12.90
C TRP A 13 22.63 -17.65 -13.36
N THR A 14 21.74 -16.71 -13.67
CA THR A 14 22.08 -15.47 -14.40
C THR A 14 22.41 -14.28 -13.50
N ARG A 15 22.09 -14.32 -12.20
CA ARG A 15 22.23 -13.12 -11.34
C ARG A 15 23.58 -12.92 -10.66
N ASP A 16 24.48 -13.89 -10.70
CA ASP A 16 25.73 -13.79 -9.93
C ASP A 16 26.89 -14.56 -10.62
N GLU A 17 27.17 -14.25 -11.90
CA GLU A 17 28.37 -14.73 -12.62
C GLU A 17 29.68 -14.51 -11.83
N TRP A 18 29.66 -13.57 -10.89
CA TRP A 18 30.80 -13.19 -10.05
C TRP A 18 30.74 -13.73 -8.62
N SER A 19 29.87 -14.71 -8.34
CA SER A 19 29.86 -15.39 -7.05
C SER A 19 31.12 -16.24 -6.88
N ILE A 20 31.79 -16.12 -5.73
CA ILE A 20 32.93 -16.97 -5.34
C ILE A 20 32.56 -18.47 -5.27
N TYR A 21 31.26 -18.78 -5.18
CA TYR A 21 30.75 -20.14 -5.19
C TYR A 21 30.69 -20.75 -6.61
N ARG A 22 30.65 -19.94 -7.67
CA ARG A 22 30.65 -20.42 -9.07
C ARG A 22 32.01 -20.26 -9.73
N ASN A 23 32.64 -19.12 -9.51
CA ASN A 23 33.97 -18.83 -10.02
C ASN A 23 34.79 -18.32 -8.85
N ALA A 24 35.72 -19.12 -8.33
CA ALA A 24 36.62 -18.76 -7.23
C ALA A 24 38.00 -18.32 -7.71
N LEU A 25 38.31 -18.35 -9.01
CA LEU A 25 39.66 -18.05 -9.46
C LEU A 25 40.10 -16.63 -9.03
N PRO A 26 41.41 -16.43 -8.77
CA PRO A 26 41.99 -15.16 -8.32
C PRO A 26 42.12 -14.15 -9.48
N LEU A 27 41.08 -14.07 -10.31
CA LEU A 27 40.91 -13.13 -11.42
C LEU A 27 40.10 -11.90 -10.99
N GLN A 28 39.40 -12.01 -9.87
CA GLN A 28 38.56 -10.99 -9.28
C GLN A 28 39.16 -10.52 -7.94
N PRO A 29 38.89 -9.28 -7.51
CA PRO A 29 39.38 -8.79 -6.23
C PRO A 29 38.88 -9.67 -5.07
N ASN A 30 39.62 -9.66 -3.95
CA ASN A 30 39.27 -10.40 -2.74
C ASN A 30 39.25 -11.93 -2.93
N ARG A 31 40.14 -12.45 -3.78
CA ARG A 31 40.35 -13.87 -4.00
C ARG A 31 41.83 -14.14 -4.14
N ILE A 32 42.36 -14.92 -3.22
CA ILE A 32 43.81 -15.14 -3.11
C ILE A 32 44.07 -16.63 -3.18
N ASP A 33 44.88 -17.04 -4.14
CA ASP A 33 45.42 -18.38 -4.20
C ASP A 33 46.40 -18.59 -3.04
N ILE A 34 46.19 -19.66 -2.26
CA ILE A 34 46.99 -19.96 -1.08
C ILE A 34 48.46 -20.19 -1.42
N THR A 35 48.79 -20.64 -2.63
CA THR A 35 50.19 -20.86 -3.04
C THR A 35 50.95 -19.56 -3.30
N ARG A 36 50.24 -18.42 -3.40
CA ARG A 36 50.85 -17.09 -3.49
C ARG A 36 51.26 -16.55 -2.11
N LEU A 37 50.91 -17.25 -1.03
CA LEU A 37 51.43 -16.99 0.31
C LEU A 37 52.77 -17.75 0.44
N GLU A 38 53.85 -17.02 0.70
CA GLU A 38 55.23 -17.55 0.63
C GLU A 38 55.49 -18.82 1.46
N GLY A 39 56.41 -19.66 0.98
CA GLY A 39 56.92 -20.84 1.68
C GLY A 39 55.97 -22.05 1.64
N ASP A 40 56.09 -22.94 2.63
CA ASP A 40 55.26 -24.16 2.75
C ASP A 40 53.87 -23.88 3.35
N PHE A 41 53.43 -22.61 3.41
CA PHE A 41 52.21 -22.19 4.08
C PHE A 41 50.97 -22.88 3.51
N ALA A 42 50.86 -22.98 2.17
CA ALA A 42 49.72 -23.61 1.51
C ALA A 42 49.55 -25.09 1.92
N TYR A 43 50.65 -25.85 1.93
CA TYR A 43 50.64 -27.25 2.34
C TYR A 43 50.33 -27.39 3.83
N ALA A 44 50.98 -26.58 4.69
CA ALA A 44 50.74 -26.59 6.12
C ALA A 44 49.29 -26.22 6.50
N LEU A 45 48.67 -25.30 5.74
CA LEU A 45 47.27 -24.92 5.90
C LEU A 45 46.32 -26.08 5.59
N ILE A 46 46.47 -26.70 4.41
CA ILE A 46 45.62 -27.83 4.02
C ILE A 46 45.81 -29.01 4.98
N ASP A 47 47.04 -29.35 5.34
CA ASP A 47 47.33 -30.42 6.31
C ASP A 47 46.69 -30.16 7.68
N SER A 48 46.77 -28.93 8.18
CA SER A 48 46.15 -28.54 9.45
C SER A 48 44.61 -28.62 9.41
N LEU A 49 44.01 -28.24 8.28
CA LEU A 49 42.55 -28.31 8.07
C LEU A 49 42.05 -29.76 8.02
N LEU A 50 42.76 -30.63 7.32
CA LEU A 50 42.40 -32.05 7.18
C LEU A 50 42.65 -32.85 8.46
N LYS A 51 43.54 -32.38 9.33
CA LYS A 51 43.70 -32.94 10.69
C LYS A 51 42.61 -32.48 11.66
N GLY A 52 41.70 -31.59 11.23
CA GLY A 52 40.61 -31.07 12.05
C GLY A 52 41.08 -30.26 13.27
N ARG A 53 42.32 -29.73 13.24
CA ARG A 53 42.93 -29.06 14.40
C ARG A 53 42.53 -27.59 14.47
N VAL A 54 42.40 -27.09 15.70
CA VAL A 54 42.49 -25.64 15.97
C VAL A 54 43.94 -25.25 15.74
N PHE A 55 44.16 -24.21 14.95
CA PHE A 55 45.49 -23.72 14.64
C PHE A 55 45.50 -22.21 14.48
N GLU A 56 46.69 -21.64 14.60
CA GLU A 56 47.00 -20.28 14.21
C GLU A 56 48.33 -20.34 13.45
N MET A 57 48.34 -19.82 12.23
CA MET A 57 49.53 -19.77 11.39
C MET A 57 49.73 -18.36 10.87
N MET A 58 50.99 -17.94 10.85
CA MET A 58 51.37 -16.61 10.37
C MET A 58 51.57 -16.65 8.86
N ALA A 59 50.75 -15.92 8.11
CA ALA A 59 51.01 -15.62 6.71
C ALA A 59 51.91 -14.37 6.61
N ASP A 60 52.98 -14.47 5.82
CA ASP A 60 53.89 -13.36 5.47
C ASP A 60 53.79 -13.11 3.95
N PRO A 61 52.69 -12.49 3.47
CA PRO A 61 52.45 -12.33 2.04
C PRO A 61 53.36 -11.24 1.42
N PRO A 62 53.87 -11.44 0.19
CA PRO A 62 54.58 -10.40 -0.54
C PRO A 62 53.62 -9.30 -1.01
N PHE A 63 54.16 -8.15 -1.40
CA PHE A 63 53.39 -7.14 -2.14
C PHE A 63 53.08 -7.66 -3.57
N PRO A 64 51.85 -7.55 -4.10
CA PRO A 64 50.68 -6.84 -3.56
C PRO A 64 49.71 -7.70 -2.72
N ILE A 65 49.96 -8.99 -2.53
CA ILE A 65 49.06 -9.92 -1.80
C ILE A 65 48.77 -9.45 -0.37
N ALA A 66 49.73 -8.81 0.29
CA ALA A 66 49.51 -8.18 1.59
C ALA A 66 48.37 -7.14 1.59
N GLN A 67 48.21 -6.36 0.52
CA GLN A 67 47.12 -5.39 0.38
C GLN A 67 45.78 -6.07 0.10
N GLU A 68 45.79 -7.16 -0.68
CA GLU A 68 44.58 -7.95 -0.95
C GLU A 68 44.05 -8.61 0.33
N LEU A 69 44.95 -9.19 1.16
CA LEU A 69 44.59 -9.73 2.48
C LEU A 69 44.08 -8.65 3.43
N GLN A 70 44.67 -7.46 3.39
CA GLN A 70 44.18 -6.32 4.16
C GLN A 70 42.75 -5.92 3.74
N SER A 71 42.48 -5.86 2.43
CA SER A 71 41.16 -5.57 1.89
C SER A 71 40.15 -6.63 2.32
N LEU A 72 40.51 -7.91 2.20
CA LEU A 72 39.72 -9.05 2.68
C LEU A 72 39.37 -8.94 4.16
N TYR A 73 40.34 -8.59 5.01
CA TYR A 73 40.11 -8.39 6.43
C TYR A 73 39.07 -7.29 6.71
N PHE A 74 39.23 -6.11 6.07
CA PHE A 74 38.30 -5.00 6.29
C PHE A 74 36.89 -5.33 5.81
N GLU A 75 36.76 -5.99 4.66
CA GLU A 75 35.46 -6.43 4.15
C GLU A 75 34.84 -7.54 5.01
N ALA A 76 35.63 -8.49 5.50
CA ALA A 76 35.17 -9.51 6.43
C ALA A 76 34.63 -8.88 7.72
N ARG A 77 35.36 -7.92 8.30
CA ARG A 77 34.93 -7.16 9.49
C ARG A 77 33.68 -6.31 9.23
N ALA A 78 33.56 -5.70 8.06
CA ALA A 78 32.36 -4.95 7.68
C ALA A 78 31.14 -5.89 7.59
N SER A 79 31.31 -7.07 6.99
CA SER A 79 30.26 -8.10 6.91
C SER A 79 29.87 -8.61 8.28
N GLU A 80 30.83 -8.91 9.15
CA GLU A 80 30.59 -9.38 10.52
C GLU A 80 29.80 -8.34 11.33
N ARG A 81 30.17 -7.05 11.25
CA ARG A 81 29.43 -5.98 11.93
C ARG A 81 28.02 -5.79 11.38
N GLY A 82 27.84 -5.95 10.07
CA GLY A 82 26.57 -5.73 9.37
C GLY A 82 25.59 -6.90 9.48
N ARG A 83 26.08 -8.13 9.35
CA ARG A 83 25.28 -9.36 9.22
C ARG A 83 25.48 -10.37 10.36
N GLY A 84 26.56 -10.25 11.13
CA GLY A 84 26.84 -11.12 12.29
C GLY A 84 27.69 -12.34 12.00
N ASN A 85 27.88 -12.70 10.74
CA ASN A 85 28.67 -13.86 10.32
C ASN A 85 30.10 -13.51 9.92
N GLN A 86 31.03 -14.44 10.12
CA GLN A 86 32.39 -14.34 9.63
C GLN A 86 32.49 -15.03 8.25
N PRO A 87 32.61 -14.27 7.15
CA PRO A 87 32.61 -14.85 5.81
C PRO A 87 33.99 -15.29 5.34
N PHE A 88 35.07 -14.95 6.06
CA PHE A 88 36.42 -15.30 5.63
C PHE A 88 36.62 -16.81 5.71
N GLY A 89 37.16 -17.39 4.63
CA GLY A 89 37.37 -18.83 4.56
C GLY A 89 38.22 -19.24 3.39
N LEU A 90 38.47 -20.54 3.32
CA LEU A 90 39.19 -21.22 2.25
C LEU A 90 38.25 -22.15 1.50
N GLY A 91 38.13 -21.95 0.19
CA GLY A 91 37.51 -22.91 -0.72
C GLY A 91 38.53 -23.89 -1.28
N PHE A 92 38.31 -25.20 -1.09
CA PHE A 92 39.21 -26.27 -1.56
C PHE A 92 38.48 -27.63 -1.65
N PRO A 93 38.89 -28.54 -2.54
CA PRO A 93 39.54 -28.26 -3.82
C PRO A 93 38.58 -27.53 -4.78
N LEU A 94 39.05 -27.07 -5.93
CA LEU A 94 38.20 -26.50 -6.98
C LEU A 94 37.67 -27.60 -7.89
N PHE A 95 36.43 -27.45 -8.33
CA PHE A 95 35.82 -28.19 -9.41
C PHE A 95 35.79 -27.31 -10.66
N LEU A 96 36.40 -27.79 -11.74
CA LEU A 96 36.51 -27.09 -13.01
C LEU A 96 35.60 -27.76 -14.03
N THR A 97 34.72 -27.00 -14.70
CA THR A 97 33.86 -27.49 -15.78
C THR A 97 33.44 -26.36 -16.71
N LYS A 98 32.72 -26.69 -17.78
CA LYS A 98 31.83 -25.75 -18.48
C LYS A 98 30.38 -25.96 -18.06
N ASP A 99 29.59 -24.91 -18.08
CA ASP A 99 28.13 -25.04 -18.01
C ASP A 99 27.49 -25.31 -19.38
N GLU A 100 26.17 -25.43 -19.40
CA GLU A 100 25.38 -25.65 -20.63
C GLU A 100 25.53 -24.53 -21.66
N GLN A 101 25.93 -23.32 -21.24
CA GLN A 101 26.17 -22.15 -22.10
C GLN A 101 27.62 -22.08 -22.59
N GLY A 102 28.49 -22.99 -22.12
CA GLY A 102 29.91 -23.05 -22.46
C GLY A 102 30.80 -22.14 -21.61
N GLU A 103 30.24 -21.48 -20.59
CA GLU A 103 30.99 -20.62 -19.65
C GLU A 103 31.78 -21.44 -18.65
N ALA A 104 32.96 -20.93 -18.26
CA ALA A 104 33.86 -21.64 -17.36
C ALA A 104 33.37 -21.55 -15.90
N ILE A 105 33.23 -22.71 -15.27
CA ILE A 105 32.96 -22.84 -13.83
C ILE A 105 34.26 -23.27 -13.14
N ALA A 106 34.58 -22.58 -12.04
CA ALA A 106 35.69 -22.91 -11.17
C ALA A 106 35.21 -22.77 -9.72
N ALA A 107 34.50 -23.78 -9.23
CA ALA A 107 33.74 -23.72 -7.99
C ALA A 107 34.44 -24.51 -6.88
N PRO A 108 34.63 -23.97 -5.67
CA PRO A 108 35.20 -24.74 -4.57
C PRO A 108 34.22 -25.82 -4.14
N LEU A 109 34.72 -26.99 -3.75
CA LEU A 109 33.90 -28.11 -3.28
C LEU A 109 33.58 -27.98 -1.80
N PHE A 110 34.59 -27.77 -0.97
CA PHE A 110 34.45 -27.52 0.45
C PHE A 110 34.92 -26.12 0.79
N ILE A 111 34.34 -25.58 1.86
CA ILE A 111 34.56 -24.23 2.34
C ILE A 111 34.81 -24.34 3.85
N TRP A 112 36.05 -24.07 4.24
CA TRP A 112 36.45 -23.95 5.63
C TRP A 112 36.36 -22.50 6.07
N ASN A 113 35.52 -22.21 7.06
CA ASN A 113 35.53 -20.89 7.69
C ASN A 113 36.79 -20.73 8.52
N LEU A 114 37.40 -19.55 8.43
CA LEU A 114 38.65 -19.17 9.07
C LEU A 114 38.52 -17.77 9.70
N SER A 115 39.47 -17.43 10.56
CA SER A 115 39.64 -16.08 11.07
C SER A 115 40.95 -15.48 10.56
N ILE A 116 40.92 -14.18 10.26
CA ILE A 116 42.07 -13.38 9.90
C ILE A 116 42.11 -12.12 10.77
N GLU A 117 43.26 -11.83 11.36
CA GLU A 117 43.48 -10.67 12.22
C GLU A 117 44.79 -9.96 11.82
N PRO A 118 44.91 -8.64 12.00
CA PRO A 118 46.18 -7.95 11.81
C PRO A 118 47.13 -8.28 12.96
N SER A 119 48.39 -8.60 12.65
CA SER A 119 49.38 -8.86 13.70
C SER A 119 49.67 -7.58 14.51
N PRO A 120 49.60 -7.64 15.86
CA PRO A 120 49.94 -6.49 16.70
C PRO A 120 51.45 -6.24 16.79
N ARG A 121 52.29 -7.21 16.43
CA ARG A 121 53.75 -7.16 16.60
C ARG A 121 54.51 -6.92 15.29
N HIS A 122 53.95 -7.32 14.15
CA HIS A 122 54.63 -7.26 12.86
C HIS A 122 53.70 -6.70 11.79
N ILE A 123 54.01 -5.49 11.30
CA ILE A 123 53.27 -4.87 10.20
C ILE A 123 53.41 -5.73 8.93
N GLY A 124 52.30 -5.99 8.25
CA GLY A 124 52.27 -6.79 7.02
C GLY A 124 52.07 -8.30 7.22
N ARG A 125 52.14 -8.80 8.46
CA ARG A 125 51.89 -10.21 8.77
C ARG A 125 50.45 -10.44 9.25
N TRP A 126 49.88 -11.55 8.81
CA TRP A 126 48.47 -11.88 9.01
C TRP A 126 48.32 -13.26 9.65
N PRO A 127 48.06 -13.35 10.97
CA PRO A 127 47.62 -14.60 11.57
C PRO A 127 46.29 -15.07 10.94
N ILE A 128 46.33 -16.25 10.34
CA ILE A 128 45.17 -16.99 9.87
C ILE A 128 44.96 -18.15 10.85
N SER A 129 43.77 -18.23 11.43
CA SER A 129 43.43 -19.22 12.43
C SER A 129 42.12 -19.93 12.15
N ARG A 130 42.02 -21.17 12.63
CA ARG A 130 40.76 -21.89 12.74
C ARG A 130 40.37 -21.99 14.20
N LYS A 131 39.28 -21.34 14.58
CA LYS A 131 38.75 -21.34 15.97
C LYS A 131 37.90 -22.59 16.24
N PRO A 132 37.71 -22.97 17.51
CA PRO A 132 36.74 -24.01 17.88
C PRO A 132 35.36 -23.70 17.28
N PHE A 133 34.65 -24.74 16.85
CA PHE A 133 33.29 -24.64 16.30
C PHE A 133 33.14 -23.86 14.99
N GLN A 134 34.21 -23.46 14.30
CA GLN A 134 34.06 -22.88 12.97
C GLN A 134 33.52 -23.91 11.97
N PRO A 135 32.47 -23.58 11.20
CA PRO A 135 31.84 -24.55 10.33
C PRO A 135 32.78 -24.97 9.20
N LEU A 136 32.63 -26.23 8.81
CA LEU A 136 33.04 -26.73 7.51
C LEU A 136 31.76 -26.95 6.73
N SER A 137 31.67 -26.35 5.55
CA SER A 137 30.54 -26.51 4.65
C SER A 137 31.03 -26.99 3.29
N PHE A 138 30.11 -27.45 2.47
CA PHE A 138 30.36 -27.70 1.07
C PHE A 138 29.58 -26.70 0.23
N ASN A 139 30.02 -26.55 -1.00
CA ASN A 139 29.37 -25.69 -1.96
C ASN A 139 28.05 -26.31 -2.43
N ARG A 140 27.01 -26.03 -1.67
CA ARG A 140 25.66 -26.55 -1.90
C ARG A 140 25.09 -26.10 -3.26
N PHE A 141 25.58 -25.00 -3.82
CA PHE A 141 25.21 -24.57 -5.18
C PHE A 141 25.66 -25.61 -6.21
N LEU A 142 26.90 -26.06 -6.08
CA LEU A 142 27.48 -27.05 -6.98
C LEU A 142 26.79 -28.42 -6.84
N THR A 143 26.54 -28.89 -5.62
CA THR A 143 25.88 -30.19 -5.42
C THR A 143 24.41 -30.18 -5.85
N THR A 144 23.70 -29.05 -5.66
CA THR A 144 22.31 -28.92 -6.13
C THR A 144 22.25 -28.92 -7.65
N TYR A 145 23.20 -28.26 -8.32
CA TYR A 145 23.33 -28.32 -9.77
C TYR A 145 23.58 -29.75 -10.26
N TRP A 146 24.46 -30.49 -9.59
CA TRP A 146 24.72 -31.88 -9.92
C TRP A 146 23.52 -32.79 -9.65
N ASP A 147 22.78 -32.57 -8.57
CA ASP A 147 21.58 -33.35 -8.27
C ASP A 147 20.49 -33.13 -9.33
N GLN A 148 20.40 -31.92 -9.89
CA GLN A 148 19.45 -31.61 -10.97
C GLN A 148 19.89 -32.20 -12.33
N SER A 149 21.18 -32.13 -12.65
CA SER A 149 21.72 -32.58 -13.96
C SER A 149 22.00 -34.08 -14.03
N ALA A 150 22.49 -34.68 -12.95
CA ALA A 150 22.91 -36.09 -12.89
C ALA A 150 22.00 -36.97 -12.00
N GLY A 151 21.06 -36.40 -11.23
CA GLY A 151 20.13 -37.18 -10.38
C GLY A 151 20.80 -37.93 -9.20
N ALA A 152 22.01 -37.53 -8.81
CA ALA A 152 22.93 -38.38 -8.04
C ALA A 152 22.78 -38.34 -6.50
N GLY A 153 21.99 -37.43 -5.94
CA GLY A 153 21.80 -37.32 -4.48
C GLY A 153 23.08 -36.97 -3.71
N LEU A 154 24.02 -36.26 -4.36
CA LEU A 154 25.30 -35.84 -3.81
C LEU A 154 25.13 -34.90 -2.62
N THR A 155 24.11 -34.03 -2.63
CA THR A 155 23.85 -33.12 -1.49
C THR A 155 23.64 -33.91 -0.19
N ALA A 156 22.81 -34.95 -0.22
CA ALA A 156 22.53 -35.77 0.97
C ALA A 156 23.76 -36.55 1.45
N ARG A 157 24.62 -37.00 0.52
CA ARG A 157 25.87 -37.69 0.85
C ARG A 157 26.88 -36.76 1.52
N PHE A 158 27.05 -35.55 0.98
CA PHE A 158 27.95 -34.55 1.55
C PHE A 158 27.43 -34.08 2.92
N ASP A 159 26.12 -33.88 3.07
CA ASP A 159 25.50 -33.60 4.37
C ASP A 159 25.81 -34.73 5.38
N ALA A 160 25.70 -36.00 4.98
CA ALA A 160 26.00 -37.14 5.86
C ALA A 160 27.48 -37.23 6.25
N ALA A 161 28.40 -36.97 5.30
CA ALA A 161 29.83 -36.97 5.57
C ALA A 161 30.24 -35.84 6.55
N LEU A 162 29.61 -34.67 6.42
CA LEU A 162 29.87 -33.50 7.25
C LEU A 162 29.13 -33.50 8.59
N ALA A 163 28.27 -34.48 8.85
CA ALA A 163 27.58 -34.61 10.14
C ALA A 163 28.55 -34.74 11.33
N SER A 164 29.76 -35.25 11.09
CA SER A 164 30.84 -35.34 12.09
C SER A 164 31.57 -34.01 12.36
N GLY A 165 31.39 -33.00 11.50
CA GLY A 165 31.99 -31.66 11.64
C GLY A 165 33.45 -31.54 11.18
N SER A 166 34.08 -32.62 10.69
CA SER A 166 35.44 -32.62 10.17
C SER A 166 35.58 -33.58 8.98
N ILE A 167 36.53 -33.30 8.09
CA ILE A 167 36.88 -34.17 6.96
C ILE A 167 38.38 -34.40 6.99
N ASP A 168 38.79 -35.67 6.98
CA ASP A 168 40.19 -36.05 6.84
C ASP A 168 40.59 -36.18 5.36
N ALA A 169 41.90 -36.35 5.11
CA ALA A 169 42.42 -36.46 3.75
C ALA A 169 41.82 -37.65 2.97
N GLY A 170 41.62 -38.79 3.62
CA GLY A 170 41.08 -39.99 2.99
C GLY A 170 39.61 -39.84 2.61
N MET A 171 38.81 -39.24 3.49
CA MET A 171 37.41 -38.92 3.27
C MET A 171 37.25 -37.85 2.19
N LEU A 172 38.11 -36.83 2.17
CA LEU A 172 38.08 -35.81 1.11
C LEU A 172 38.33 -36.43 -0.27
N VAL A 173 39.38 -37.25 -0.41
CA VAL A 173 39.68 -37.96 -1.66
C VAL A 173 38.53 -38.90 -2.04
N LYS A 174 37.98 -39.63 -1.07
CA LYS A 174 36.82 -40.50 -1.28
C LYS A 174 35.61 -39.73 -1.81
N LEU A 175 35.25 -38.60 -1.19
CA LEU A 175 34.12 -37.77 -1.63
C LEU A 175 34.35 -37.16 -3.02
N CYS A 176 35.60 -36.77 -3.32
CA CYS A 176 35.96 -36.30 -4.66
C CYS A 176 35.84 -37.42 -5.70
N ASN A 177 36.32 -38.64 -5.39
CA ASN A 177 36.21 -39.81 -6.26
C ASN A 177 34.74 -40.22 -6.48
N GLU A 178 33.92 -40.24 -5.42
CA GLU A 178 32.49 -40.55 -5.52
C GLU A 178 31.75 -39.52 -6.38
N ALA A 179 32.03 -38.23 -6.17
CA ALA A 179 31.49 -37.17 -7.03
C ALA A 179 31.94 -37.36 -8.49
N SER A 180 33.21 -37.71 -8.71
CA SER A 180 33.75 -37.99 -10.03
C SER A 180 33.10 -39.19 -10.72
N GLU A 181 32.88 -40.30 -10.01
CA GLU A 181 32.21 -41.48 -10.55
C GLU A 181 30.76 -41.16 -10.95
N MET A 182 30.02 -40.46 -10.09
CA MET A 182 28.62 -40.11 -10.35
C MET A 182 28.47 -39.10 -11.50
N LEU A 183 29.48 -38.27 -11.73
CA LEU A 183 29.51 -37.27 -12.80
C LEU A 183 30.26 -37.77 -14.05
N SER A 184 30.73 -39.02 -14.08
CA SER A 184 31.53 -39.61 -15.17
C SER A 184 32.79 -38.81 -15.52
N LEU A 185 33.54 -38.35 -14.51
CA LEU A 185 34.77 -37.56 -14.66
C LEU A 185 36.00 -38.46 -14.84
N GLU A 186 37.09 -37.89 -15.37
CA GLU A 186 38.40 -38.54 -15.34
C GLU A 186 38.86 -38.75 -13.88
N GLN A 187 39.52 -39.89 -13.63
CA GLN A 187 39.92 -40.31 -12.28
C GLN A 187 40.71 -39.22 -11.55
N VAL A 188 40.27 -38.87 -10.34
CA VAL A 188 41.00 -37.95 -9.46
C VAL A 188 42.24 -38.68 -8.92
N SER A 189 43.36 -37.96 -8.81
CA SER A 189 44.60 -38.50 -8.24
C SER A 189 44.36 -39.11 -6.85
N GLN A 190 45.03 -40.23 -6.56
CA GLN A 190 44.91 -40.93 -5.27
C GLN A 190 45.42 -40.12 -4.06
N GLY A 191 46.12 -39.00 -4.31
CA GLY A 191 46.66 -38.12 -3.28
C GLY A 191 46.33 -36.64 -3.52
N ILE A 192 46.33 -35.88 -2.43
CA ILE A 192 46.13 -34.43 -2.41
C ILE A 192 47.47 -33.76 -2.72
N ALA A 193 47.60 -33.17 -3.91
CA ALA A 193 48.78 -32.42 -4.32
C ALA A 193 48.39 -30.95 -4.51
N VAL A 194 48.69 -30.11 -3.50
CA VAL A 194 48.31 -28.68 -3.54
C VAL A 194 48.97 -28.01 -4.75
N ALA A 195 48.16 -27.46 -5.64
CA ALA A 195 48.57 -26.85 -6.90
C ALA A 195 48.14 -25.38 -6.97
N ASN A 196 48.83 -24.61 -7.81
CA ASN A 196 48.45 -23.23 -8.11
C ASN A 196 47.09 -23.17 -8.77
N ALA A 197 46.29 -22.14 -8.47
CA ALA A 197 45.06 -21.88 -9.18
C ALA A 197 45.34 -21.68 -10.69
N PRO A 198 44.53 -22.29 -11.57
CA PRO A 198 44.79 -22.25 -13.01
C PRO A 198 44.67 -20.84 -13.55
N THR A 199 45.60 -20.47 -14.42
CA THR A 199 45.54 -19.22 -15.19
C THR A 199 44.46 -19.29 -16.27
N LEU A 200 44.03 -18.13 -16.81
CA LEU A 200 43.05 -18.09 -17.91
C LEU A 200 43.45 -18.95 -19.12
N GLY A 201 44.74 -19.00 -19.45
CA GLY A 201 45.25 -19.81 -20.56
C GLY A 201 45.22 -21.32 -20.30
N GLU A 202 45.46 -21.73 -19.05
CA GLU A 202 45.38 -23.14 -18.64
C GLU A 202 43.94 -23.59 -18.46
N LEU A 203 43.08 -22.70 -17.94
CA LEU A 203 41.68 -22.97 -17.67
C LEU A 203 40.98 -23.51 -18.91
N GLY A 204 41.19 -22.89 -20.09
CA GLY A 204 40.57 -23.32 -21.34
C GLY A 204 40.93 -24.75 -21.78
N ARG A 205 42.07 -25.29 -21.34
CA ARG A 205 42.44 -26.70 -21.54
C ARG A 205 41.84 -27.60 -20.47
N LEU A 206 41.87 -27.15 -19.21
CA LEU A 206 41.41 -27.93 -18.06
C LEU A 206 39.88 -28.10 -18.04
N ILE A 207 39.10 -27.11 -18.48
CA ILE A 207 37.63 -27.18 -18.50
C ILE A 207 37.07 -27.99 -19.68
N GLN A 208 37.91 -28.55 -20.55
CA GLN A 208 37.43 -29.38 -21.68
C GLN A 208 36.73 -30.65 -21.18
N GLN A 209 37.12 -31.14 -20.01
CA GLN A 209 36.44 -32.18 -19.29
C GLN A 209 36.26 -31.74 -17.83
N PRO A 210 35.15 -32.08 -17.17
CA PRO A 210 34.99 -31.71 -15.79
C PRO A 210 35.99 -32.47 -14.90
N GLN A 211 36.65 -31.77 -13.99
CA GLN A 211 37.69 -32.36 -13.14
C GLN A 211 37.83 -31.64 -11.79
N VAL A 212 38.40 -32.36 -10.82
CA VAL A 212 38.79 -31.80 -9.53
C VAL A 212 40.24 -31.32 -9.60
N HIS A 213 40.44 -30.05 -9.27
CA HIS A 213 41.73 -29.40 -9.22
C HIS A 213 42.09 -29.02 -7.78
N TRP A 214 43.23 -29.51 -7.28
CA TRP A 214 43.68 -29.34 -5.88
C TRP A 214 44.28 -27.95 -5.60
N SER A 215 43.59 -26.88 -6.00
CA SER A 215 43.94 -25.49 -5.69
C SER A 215 43.02 -24.92 -4.62
N GLY A 216 43.55 -24.04 -3.76
CA GLY A 216 42.83 -23.44 -2.65
C GLY A 216 42.70 -21.93 -2.78
N ILE A 217 41.51 -21.39 -2.58
CA ILE A 217 41.24 -19.95 -2.69
C ILE A 217 40.75 -19.40 -1.36
N LEU A 218 41.47 -18.41 -0.82
CA LEU A 218 41.00 -17.57 0.27
C LEU A 218 40.07 -16.49 -0.27
N GLY A 219 38.94 -16.28 0.41
CA GLY A 219 38.00 -15.23 0.04
C GLY A 219 36.87 -15.06 1.04
N LEU A 220 35.81 -14.36 0.61
CA LEU A 220 34.63 -14.07 1.43
C LEU A 220 33.44 -14.92 1.01
N TYR A 221 33.26 -16.05 1.70
CA TYR A 221 32.16 -16.99 1.54
C TYR A 221 30.95 -16.53 2.36
N ARG A 222 30.16 -15.60 1.79
CA ARG A 222 28.92 -15.13 2.40
C ARG A 222 27.80 -16.16 2.16
N PRO A 223 26.99 -16.54 3.16
CA PRO A 223 25.81 -17.36 2.92
C PRO A 223 24.84 -16.57 2.03
N HIS A 224 24.64 -17.03 0.79
CA HIS A 224 23.70 -16.41 -0.15
C HIS A 224 22.26 -16.83 0.20
N GLN A 225 21.38 -15.85 0.41
CA GLN A 225 19.97 -16.05 0.79
C GLN A 225 19.08 -16.51 -0.38
N HIS A 226 19.55 -16.43 -1.63
CA HIS A 226 18.70 -16.59 -2.81
C HIS A 226 18.86 -17.95 -3.50
N LEU A 227 19.89 -18.73 -3.17
CA LEU A 227 20.22 -19.97 -3.90
C LEU A 227 19.58 -21.22 -3.29
N PHE A 228 19.00 -21.12 -2.08
CA PHE A 228 18.48 -22.27 -1.34
C PHE A 228 17.12 -21.98 -0.73
N ILE A 229 16.12 -21.80 -1.60
CA ILE A 229 14.76 -22.16 -1.21
C ILE A 229 14.65 -23.64 -1.59
N ALA A 230 14.97 -24.53 -0.65
CA ALA A 230 14.42 -25.88 -0.75
C ALA A 230 12.90 -25.68 -0.92
N PRO A 231 12.25 -26.30 -1.92
CA PRO A 231 10.80 -26.17 -2.08
C PRO A 231 10.20 -26.47 -0.71
N ALA A 232 9.50 -25.48 -0.14
CA ALA A 232 8.92 -25.61 1.18
C ALA A 232 8.15 -26.93 1.19
N GLN A 233 8.64 -27.91 1.97
CA GLN A 233 7.94 -29.17 2.11
C GLN A 233 6.56 -28.80 2.64
N LYS A 234 5.55 -28.93 1.78
CA LYS A 234 4.14 -28.66 2.10
C LYS A 234 3.61 -29.59 3.20
N ASP A 235 4.41 -30.56 3.63
CA ASP A 235 4.01 -31.67 4.47
C ASP A 235 4.10 -31.39 5.98
N ARG A 236 4.46 -30.17 6.38
CA ARG A 236 4.11 -29.72 7.73
C ARG A 236 2.77 -29.01 7.63
N GLU A 237 1.71 -29.75 7.89
CA GLU A 237 0.57 -29.21 8.61
C GLU A 237 1.13 -28.62 9.90
N GLU A 238 1.57 -27.36 9.86
CA GLU A 238 1.87 -26.61 11.06
C GLU A 238 0.53 -26.51 11.79
N GLU A 239 0.36 -27.35 12.82
CA GLU A 239 -0.76 -27.24 13.75
C GLU A 239 -0.84 -25.78 14.14
N SER A 240 -1.88 -25.08 13.67
CA SER A 240 -2.16 -23.72 14.10
C SER A 240 -2.26 -23.81 15.62
N GLY A 241 -1.29 -23.21 16.31
CA GLY A 241 -1.25 -23.25 17.76
C GLY A 241 -2.59 -22.80 18.34
N PRO A 242 -2.89 -23.14 19.61
CA PRO A 242 -4.11 -22.67 20.24
C PRO A 242 -4.26 -21.16 20.05
N PRO A 243 -5.48 -20.67 19.73
CA PRO A 243 -5.69 -19.26 19.50
C PRO A 243 -5.18 -18.46 20.70
N PRO A 244 -4.59 -17.28 20.48
CA PRO A 244 -4.01 -16.50 21.57
C PRO A 244 -5.08 -16.21 22.62
N ALA A 245 -4.73 -16.39 23.89
CA ALA A 245 -5.63 -16.14 25.01
C ALA A 245 -6.07 -14.67 25.06
N HIS A 246 -5.23 -13.75 24.57
CA HIS A 246 -5.59 -12.36 24.37
C HIS A 246 -4.85 -11.69 23.21
N THR A 247 -5.40 -10.58 22.71
CA THR A 247 -4.83 -9.77 21.62
C THR A 247 -4.11 -8.49 22.09
N LEU A 248 -3.86 -8.38 23.39
CA LEU A 248 -3.19 -7.22 24.01
C LEU A 248 -1.67 -7.33 23.91
N GLY A 249 -1.02 -6.23 23.52
CA GLY A 249 0.43 -6.04 23.64
C GLY A 249 0.76 -4.84 24.50
N LEU A 250 2.04 -4.68 24.86
CA LEU A 250 2.50 -3.67 25.83
C LEU A 250 2.54 -2.25 25.29
N LEU A 251 2.70 -2.09 23.97
CA LEU A 251 2.93 -0.79 23.35
C LEU A 251 1.64 -0.20 22.76
N PRO A 252 1.39 1.12 22.88
CA PRO A 252 0.22 1.75 22.28
C PRO A 252 0.34 1.85 20.75
N LEU A 253 -0.62 1.30 20.01
CA LEU A 253 -0.60 1.33 18.54
C LEU A 253 -1.39 2.51 17.98
N ASP A 254 -0.93 3.05 16.85
CA ASP A 254 -1.74 3.97 16.05
C ASP A 254 -2.85 3.19 15.29
N PRO A 255 -3.85 3.89 14.70
CA PRO A 255 -4.96 3.23 14.01
C PRO A 255 -4.55 2.33 12.83
N PHE A 256 -3.50 2.68 12.09
CA PHE A 256 -3.01 1.89 10.95
C PHE A 256 -2.27 0.64 11.43
N GLN A 257 -1.46 0.77 12.48
CA GLN A 257 -0.81 -0.35 13.16
C GLN A 257 -1.83 -1.30 13.80
N SER A 258 -2.88 -0.78 14.42
CA SER A 258 -3.98 -1.58 14.98
C SER A 258 -4.74 -2.35 13.90
N THR A 259 -4.96 -1.71 12.74
CA THR A 259 -5.56 -2.39 11.58
C THR A 259 -4.66 -3.54 11.09
N ALA A 260 -3.34 -3.31 11.01
CA ALA A 260 -2.39 -4.37 10.65
C ALA A 260 -2.40 -5.52 11.67
N LEU A 261 -2.44 -5.22 12.97
CA LEU A 261 -2.54 -6.21 14.04
C LEU A 261 -3.80 -7.09 13.88
N ASN A 262 -4.94 -6.49 13.56
CA ASN A 262 -6.18 -7.23 13.34
C ASN A 262 -6.11 -8.17 12.12
N THR A 263 -5.33 -7.84 11.11
CA THR A 263 -5.07 -8.73 9.96
C THR A 263 -4.17 -9.90 10.36
N VAL A 264 -3.14 -9.64 11.17
CA VAL A 264 -2.21 -10.68 11.67
C VAL A 264 -2.94 -11.78 12.45
N PHE A 265 -3.96 -11.44 13.24
CA PHE A 265 -4.74 -12.45 13.96
C PHE A 265 -5.73 -13.25 13.09
N LYS A 266 -5.98 -12.81 11.85
CA LYS A 266 -6.92 -13.47 10.93
C LYS A 266 -6.23 -14.32 9.87
N GLN A 267 -4.96 -14.04 9.58
CA GLN A 267 -4.20 -14.64 8.49
C GLN A 267 -2.89 -15.22 9.02
N GLU A 268 -2.53 -16.41 8.56
CA GLU A 268 -1.26 -17.07 8.91
C GLU A 268 -0.05 -16.26 8.45
N THR A 269 -0.12 -15.73 7.22
CA THR A 269 0.94 -14.90 6.64
C THR A 269 0.41 -13.51 6.33
N THR A 270 1.04 -12.49 6.92
CA THR A 270 0.66 -11.08 6.70
C THR A 270 1.87 -10.28 6.22
N LEU A 271 1.69 -9.54 5.12
CA LEU A 271 2.68 -8.58 4.63
C LEU A 271 2.30 -7.17 5.08
N VAL A 272 3.12 -6.56 5.94
CA VAL A 272 2.92 -5.18 6.39
C VAL A 272 3.92 -4.26 5.69
N THR A 273 3.41 -3.35 4.87
CA THR A 273 4.20 -2.32 4.18
C THR A 273 4.08 -0.97 4.89
N GLY A 274 5.16 -0.17 4.84
CA GLY A 274 5.16 1.16 5.44
C GLY A 274 6.41 1.94 5.09
N LEU A 275 6.27 3.27 5.00
CA LEU A 275 7.37 4.19 4.76
C LEU A 275 8.40 4.14 5.91
N ALA A 276 9.60 4.68 5.66
CA ALA A 276 10.58 4.87 6.73
C ALA A 276 9.96 5.74 7.85
N GLY A 277 10.08 5.29 9.09
CA GLY A 277 9.48 5.98 10.24
C GLY A 277 8.03 5.62 10.57
N ALA A 278 7.34 4.79 9.77
CA ALA A 278 5.94 4.37 10.02
C ALA A 278 5.74 3.46 11.27
N GLY A 279 6.76 3.32 12.12
CA GLY A 279 6.67 2.51 13.34
C GLY A 279 6.66 0.99 13.13
N ARG A 280 7.19 0.47 12.02
CA ARG A 280 7.27 -0.99 11.77
C ARG A 280 7.94 -1.76 12.92
N THR A 281 9.06 -1.26 13.44
CA THR A 281 9.73 -1.83 14.61
C THR A 281 8.86 -1.78 15.87
N HIS A 282 8.05 -0.73 16.01
CA HIS A 282 7.13 -0.56 17.13
C HIS A 282 6.00 -1.60 17.08
N LEU A 283 5.40 -1.81 15.91
CA LEU A 283 4.42 -2.88 15.69
C LEU A 283 5.02 -4.27 15.93
N ALA A 284 6.26 -4.52 15.46
CA ALA A 284 6.94 -5.79 15.69
C ALA A 284 7.15 -6.06 17.19
N LEU A 285 7.57 -5.05 17.97
CA LEU A 285 7.70 -5.18 19.42
C LEU A 285 6.37 -5.43 20.11
N HIS A 286 5.28 -4.80 19.64
CA HIS A 286 3.94 -5.07 20.15
C HIS A 286 3.54 -6.53 19.91
N LEU A 287 3.72 -7.04 18.67
CA LEU A 287 3.45 -8.43 18.32
C LEU A 287 4.28 -9.40 19.15
N LEU A 288 5.58 -9.15 19.32
CA LEU A 288 6.45 -9.98 20.16
C LEU A 288 6.00 -9.98 21.62
N SER A 289 5.63 -8.81 22.16
CA SER A 289 5.11 -8.73 23.52
C SER A 289 3.80 -9.50 23.71
N ASN A 290 2.92 -9.47 22.71
CA ASN A 290 1.66 -10.21 22.71
C ASN A 290 1.91 -11.73 22.60
N ALA A 291 2.79 -12.16 21.70
CA ALA A 291 3.11 -13.57 21.55
C ALA A 291 3.79 -14.14 22.81
N LEU A 292 4.74 -13.41 23.39
CA LEU A 292 5.43 -13.81 24.63
C LEU A 292 4.47 -13.89 25.83
N SER A 293 3.52 -12.95 25.95
CA SER A 293 2.50 -12.99 27.02
C SER A 293 1.52 -14.14 26.87
N ASN A 294 1.28 -14.60 25.64
CA ASN A 294 0.54 -15.83 25.35
C ASN A 294 1.39 -17.12 25.48
N GLY A 295 2.64 -17.02 25.95
CA GLY A 295 3.53 -18.17 26.12
C GLY A 295 4.08 -18.74 24.80
N GLN A 296 3.95 -18.01 23.70
CA GLN A 296 4.42 -18.45 22.39
C GLN A 296 5.94 -18.24 22.24
N ARG A 297 6.55 -19.05 21.37
CA ARG A 297 7.96 -18.91 20.98
C ARG A 297 8.04 -18.08 19.71
N CYS A 298 8.92 -17.09 19.69
CA CYS A 298 9.05 -16.17 18.56
C CYS A 298 10.44 -16.26 17.93
N LEU A 299 10.49 -16.37 16.59
CA LEU A 299 11.71 -16.23 15.81
C LEU A 299 11.66 -14.91 15.04
N VAL A 300 12.63 -14.03 15.29
CA VAL A 300 12.75 -12.74 14.58
C VAL A 300 13.91 -12.83 13.62
N VAL A 301 13.65 -12.62 12.34
CA VAL A 301 14.66 -12.64 11.27
C VAL A 301 14.75 -11.26 10.64
N ALA A 302 15.98 -10.78 10.42
CA ALA A 302 16.23 -9.54 9.68
C ALA A 302 17.53 -9.67 8.87
N PRO A 303 17.65 -8.93 7.75
CA PRO A 303 18.84 -9.00 6.89
C PRO A 303 20.09 -8.35 7.50
N ARG A 304 19.93 -7.53 8.55
CA ARG A 304 21.02 -6.77 9.18
C ARG A 304 20.99 -6.93 10.69
N LEU A 305 22.15 -7.22 11.27
CA LEU A 305 22.34 -7.40 12.70
C LEU A 305 21.98 -6.15 13.54
N PRO A 306 22.29 -4.91 13.12
CA PRO A 306 21.86 -3.72 13.86
C PRO A 306 20.35 -3.62 14.07
N ALA A 307 19.53 -4.11 13.14
CA ALA A 307 18.07 -4.09 13.29
C ALA A 307 17.61 -5.07 14.40
N LEU A 308 18.21 -6.27 14.44
CA LEU A 308 17.95 -7.23 15.51
C LEU A 308 18.43 -6.71 16.87
N ARG A 309 19.61 -6.09 16.93
CA ARG A 309 20.11 -5.43 18.15
C ARG A 309 19.17 -4.34 18.65
N GLN A 310 18.62 -3.53 17.75
CA GLN A 310 17.65 -2.49 18.11
C GLN A 310 16.37 -3.09 18.71
N ILE A 311 15.85 -4.19 18.14
CA ILE A 311 14.69 -4.90 18.68
C ILE A 311 15.03 -5.46 20.06
N GLN A 312 16.18 -6.13 20.22
CA GLN A 312 16.62 -6.69 21.50
C GLN A 312 16.75 -5.62 22.58
N GLN A 313 17.41 -4.50 22.31
CA GLN A 313 17.56 -3.39 23.26
C GLN A 313 16.20 -2.83 23.69
N ARG A 314 15.24 -2.72 22.77
CA ARG A 314 13.88 -2.25 23.11
C ARG A 314 13.10 -3.30 23.90
N LEU A 315 13.26 -4.59 23.61
CA LEU A 315 12.68 -5.66 24.43
C LEU A 315 13.26 -5.68 25.84
N GLU A 316 14.57 -5.43 25.98
CA GLU A 316 15.24 -5.32 27.27
C GLU A 316 14.70 -4.14 28.09
N GLN A 317 14.50 -2.97 27.46
CA GLN A 317 13.84 -1.82 28.07
C GLN A 317 12.40 -2.10 28.52
N LEU A 318 11.71 -3.03 27.85
CA LEU A 318 10.36 -3.48 28.20
C LEU A 318 10.35 -4.60 29.26
N GLY A 319 11.53 -5.05 29.73
CA GLY A 319 11.65 -6.10 30.76
C GLY A 319 11.73 -7.53 30.21
N PHE A 320 11.72 -7.72 28.88
CA PHE A 320 11.83 -9.05 28.25
C PHE A 320 13.27 -9.48 27.94
N GLY A 321 14.28 -8.78 28.45
CA GLY A 321 15.69 -9.06 28.15
C GLY A 321 16.08 -10.52 28.40
N ARG A 322 15.60 -11.10 29.52
CA ARG A 322 15.85 -12.50 29.89
C ARG A 322 15.24 -13.54 28.94
N LEU A 323 14.19 -13.16 28.21
CA LEU A 323 13.50 -14.03 27.24
C LEU A 323 14.03 -13.86 25.81
N SER A 324 15.01 -12.97 25.61
CA SER A 324 15.56 -12.65 24.31
C SER A 324 16.99 -13.17 24.17
N PHE A 325 17.29 -13.81 23.06
CA PHE A 325 18.65 -14.19 22.68
C PHE A 325 18.92 -13.78 21.25
N LEU A 326 20.05 -13.12 21.01
CA LEU A 326 20.46 -12.65 19.69
C LEU A 326 21.47 -13.62 19.09
N LEU A 327 21.00 -14.43 18.14
CA LEU A 327 21.85 -15.32 17.36
C LEU A 327 22.56 -14.52 16.24
N ARG A 328 23.89 -14.49 16.26
CA ARG A 328 24.76 -13.82 15.28
C ARG A 328 25.41 -14.84 14.35
N ASP A 329 26.03 -15.83 14.97
CA ASP A 329 26.68 -16.95 14.29
C ASP A 329 26.28 -18.23 15.02
N THR A 330 25.51 -19.09 14.35
CA THR A 330 25.01 -20.33 14.92
C THR A 330 26.11 -21.18 15.53
N ALA A 331 27.27 -21.24 14.90
CA ALA A 331 28.32 -22.15 15.33
C ALA A 331 29.02 -21.64 16.61
N GLN A 332 29.17 -20.32 16.74
CA GLN A 332 29.80 -19.70 17.92
C GLN A 332 28.83 -19.49 19.08
N ASP A 333 27.57 -19.18 18.78
CA ASP A 333 26.58 -18.80 19.79
C ASP A 333 25.82 -20.00 20.37
N LEU A 334 25.78 -21.15 19.68
CA LEU A 334 25.07 -22.33 20.15
C LEU A 334 25.57 -22.85 21.51
N PRO A 335 26.89 -22.97 21.78
CA PRO A 335 27.36 -23.37 23.11
C PRO A 335 26.86 -22.44 24.21
N LEU A 336 27.03 -21.12 24.03
CA LEU A 336 26.56 -20.11 24.98
C LEU A 336 25.05 -20.17 25.18
N PHE A 337 24.29 -20.33 24.09
CA PHE A 337 22.84 -20.47 24.15
C PHE A 337 22.39 -21.69 24.94
N THR A 338 23.03 -22.84 24.73
CA THR A 338 22.71 -24.07 25.48
C THR A 338 23.03 -23.94 26.97
N GLU A 339 24.12 -23.24 27.32
CA GLU A 339 24.44 -22.93 28.72
C GLU A 339 23.41 -22.01 29.35
N ILE A 340 22.96 -20.96 28.65
CA ILE A 340 21.91 -20.05 29.12
C ILE A 340 20.61 -20.81 29.36
N ILE A 341 20.21 -21.71 28.44
CA ILE A 341 19.00 -22.53 28.62
C ILE A 341 19.14 -23.46 29.84
N ARG A 342 20.28 -24.14 29.99
CA ARG A 342 20.52 -25.03 31.14
C ARG A 342 20.49 -24.27 32.46
N ALA A 343 21.13 -23.10 32.51
CA ALA A 343 21.11 -22.23 33.67
C ALA A 343 19.69 -21.75 33.99
N SER A 344 18.89 -21.42 32.96
CA SER A 344 17.51 -20.97 33.11
C SER A 344 16.58 -22.09 33.59
N ALA A 345 16.81 -23.34 33.14
CA ALA A 345 16.05 -24.50 33.58
C ALA A 345 16.32 -24.88 35.04
N ASN A 346 17.54 -24.61 35.52
CA ASN A 346 17.93 -24.87 36.91
C ASN A 346 17.62 -23.70 37.87
N ALA A 347 17.33 -22.52 37.33
CA ALA A 347 16.94 -21.37 38.12
C ALA A 347 15.55 -21.62 38.74
N LYS A 348 15.38 -21.25 40.02
CA LYS A 348 14.04 -21.19 40.61
C LYS A 348 13.18 -20.24 39.79
N GLU A 349 11.96 -20.66 39.46
CA GLU A 349 10.98 -19.77 38.85
C GLU A 349 10.84 -18.54 39.74
N PRO A 350 10.90 -17.33 39.15
CA PRO A 350 10.68 -16.11 39.92
C PRO A 350 9.28 -16.17 40.53
N GLU A 351 9.18 -15.93 41.84
CA GLU A 351 7.88 -15.80 42.48
C GLU A 351 7.08 -14.71 41.76
N LEU A 352 5.88 -15.08 41.29
CA LEU A 352 4.97 -14.15 40.66
C LEU A 352 4.58 -13.09 41.69
N SER A 353 4.93 -11.83 41.41
CA SER A 353 4.59 -10.69 42.28
C SER A 353 3.08 -10.36 42.30
N TYR A 354 2.27 -11.04 41.48
CA TYR A 354 0.86 -10.73 41.28
C TYR A 354 -0.03 -11.97 41.35
N SER A 355 -1.30 -11.75 41.72
CA SER A 355 -2.34 -12.78 41.70
C SER A 355 -2.76 -13.10 40.26
N GLN A 356 -2.74 -14.38 39.90
CA GLN A 356 -3.16 -14.84 38.57
C GLN A 356 -4.62 -14.53 38.27
N ASP A 357 -5.49 -14.57 39.28
CA ASP A 357 -6.93 -14.32 39.11
C ASP A 357 -7.21 -12.83 38.86
N GLU A 358 -6.52 -11.94 39.57
CA GLU A 358 -6.60 -10.49 39.33
C GLU A 358 -6.11 -10.14 37.93
N TYR A 359 -5.00 -10.75 37.50
CA TYR A 359 -4.48 -10.57 36.15
C TYR A 359 -5.48 -11.01 35.08
N ARG A 360 -6.09 -12.19 35.24
CA ARG A 360 -7.12 -12.69 34.31
C ARG A 360 -8.32 -11.75 34.23
N LEU A 361 -8.78 -11.23 35.38
CA LEU A 361 -9.88 -10.27 35.43
C LEU A 361 -9.53 -8.96 34.71
N LEU A 362 -8.32 -8.45 34.91
CA LEU A 362 -7.82 -7.23 34.26
C LEU A 362 -7.70 -7.40 32.75
N VAL A 363 -7.16 -8.53 32.29
CA VAL A 363 -7.06 -8.85 30.85
C VAL A 363 -8.45 -8.91 30.22
N ALA A 364 -9.40 -9.63 30.83
CA ALA A 364 -10.77 -9.72 30.32
C ALA A 364 -11.45 -8.33 30.24
N ARG A 365 -11.22 -7.47 31.25
CA ARG A 365 -11.73 -6.10 31.25
C ARG A 365 -11.10 -5.26 30.14
N ALA A 366 -9.78 -5.34 29.97
CA ALA A 366 -9.04 -4.61 28.94
C ALA A 366 -9.47 -5.04 27.53
N GLU A 367 -9.67 -6.34 27.31
CA GLU A 367 -10.20 -6.85 26.05
C GLU A 367 -11.59 -6.32 25.73
N ARG A 368 -12.51 -6.29 26.73
CA ARG A 368 -13.85 -5.73 26.54
C ARG A 368 -13.78 -4.25 26.16
N LEU A 369 -12.89 -3.48 26.78
CA LEU A 369 -12.71 -2.07 26.42
C LEU A 369 -12.10 -1.90 25.03
N LYS A 370 -11.11 -2.72 24.68
CA LYS A 370 -10.51 -2.76 23.34
C LYS A 370 -11.56 -3.05 22.27
N ARG A 371 -12.36 -4.10 22.45
CA ARG A 371 -13.44 -4.46 21.50
C ARG A 371 -14.42 -3.30 21.29
N LYS A 372 -14.85 -2.62 22.37
CA LYS A 372 -15.70 -1.43 22.25
C LYS A 372 -15.05 -0.32 21.42
N LEU A 373 -13.75 -0.08 21.58
CA LEU A 373 -13.01 0.90 20.80
C LEU A 373 -12.88 0.48 19.33
N ASP A 374 -12.56 -0.78 19.09
CA ASP A 374 -12.42 -1.35 17.75
C ASP A 374 -13.77 -1.31 17.00
N ASP A 375 -14.87 -1.66 17.65
CA ASP A 375 -16.23 -1.61 17.09
C ASP A 375 -16.61 -0.17 16.70
N ASN A 376 -16.32 0.80 17.58
CA ASN A 376 -16.56 2.23 17.28
C ASN A 376 -15.69 2.72 16.10
N TYR A 377 -14.42 2.31 16.07
CA TYR A 377 -13.49 2.66 15.00
C TYR A 377 -13.95 2.10 13.65
N LEU A 378 -14.32 0.82 13.61
CA LEU A 378 -14.82 0.15 12.41
C LEU A 378 -16.15 0.76 11.96
N SER A 379 -17.06 1.07 12.89
CA SER A 379 -18.35 1.68 12.58
C SER A 379 -18.20 3.07 11.95
N THR A 380 -17.23 3.87 12.41
CA THR A 380 -16.97 5.20 11.84
C THR A 380 -16.42 5.14 10.42
N ARG A 381 -15.74 4.04 10.07
CA ARG A 381 -15.12 3.82 8.76
C ARG A 381 -15.93 2.91 7.83
N ALA A 382 -17.05 2.36 8.30
CA ALA A 382 -17.95 1.58 7.49
C ALA A 382 -18.47 2.44 6.33
N PHE A 383 -18.58 1.82 5.16
CA PHE A 383 -19.15 2.48 3.98
C PHE A 383 -20.66 2.64 4.20
N VAL A 384 -21.13 3.89 4.18
CA VAL A 384 -22.54 4.24 4.39
C VAL A 384 -23.20 4.61 3.07
N PHE A 385 -22.46 5.25 2.15
CA PHE A 385 -22.99 5.71 0.88
C PHE A 385 -22.01 5.38 -0.26
N GLY A 386 -22.21 4.23 -0.89
CA GLY A 386 -21.32 3.75 -1.95
C GLY A 386 -19.91 3.49 -1.42
N PRO A 387 -18.86 4.08 -2.01
CA PRO A 387 -17.49 3.94 -1.51
C PRO A 387 -17.16 4.89 -0.34
N TYR A 388 -18.12 5.71 0.11
CA TYR A 388 -17.88 6.75 1.11
C TYR A 388 -18.31 6.32 2.51
N ASN A 389 -17.45 6.59 3.49
CA ASN A 389 -17.82 6.49 4.91
C ASN A 389 -18.67 7.69 5.35
N TRP A 390 -19.24 7.64 6.56
CA TRP A 390 -20.11 8.70 7.08
C TRP A 390 -19.46 10.10 7.01
N THR A 391 -18.19 10.21 7.40
CA THR A 391 -17.47 11.49 7.42
C THR A 391 -17.32 12.06 6.00
N GLU A 392 -17.00 11.19 5.05
CA GLU A 392 -16.89 11.54 3.63
C GLU A 392 -18.26 11.90 3.03
N THR A 393 -19.32 11.16 3.35
CA THR A 393 -20.69 11.46 2.90
C THR A 393 -21.15 12.84 3.40
N VAL A 394 -20.91 13.15 4.67
CA VAL A 394 -21.18 14.48 5.23
C VAL A 394 -20.31 15.54 4.53
N GLY A 395 -19.04 15.23 4.26
CA GLY A 395 -18.14 16.09 3.50
C GLY A 395 -18.66 16.41 2.08
N LEU A 396 -19.15 15.40 1.37
CA LEU A 396 -19.79 15.55 0.06
C LEU A 396 -21.03 16.44 0.14
N TYR A 397 -21.88 16.21 1.14
CA TYR A 397 -23.08 17.01 1.38
C TYR A 397 -22.77 18.48 1.70
N LEU A 398 -21.79 18.74 2.57
CA LEU A 398 -21.35 20.10 2.89
C LEU A 398 -20.73 20.79 1.67
N LYS A 399 -19.99 20.05 0.84
CA LYS A 399 -19.43 20.56 -0.41
C LYS A 399 -20.52 20.93 -1.42
N SER A 400 -21.61 20.14 -1.52
CA SER A 400 -22.74 20.46 -2.40
C SER A 400 -23.52 21.68 -1.90
N ILE A 401 -23.81 21.78 -0.61
CA ILE A 401 -24.53 22.93 -0.03
C ILE A 401 -23.77 24.24 -0.27
N ARG A 402 -22.44 24.23 -0.17
CA ARG A 402 -21.62 25.42 -0.44
C ARG A 402 -21.74 25.94 -1.87
N LYS A 403 -22.04 25.07 -2.84
CA LYS A 403 -22.22 25.48 -4.23
C LYS A 403 -23.60 26.11 -4.41
N GLU A 404 -24.65 25.37 -4.10
CA GLU A 404 -26.03 25.84 -4.15
C GLU A 404 -26.88 25.13 -3.10
N GLY A 405 -27.75 25.89 -2.43
CA GLY A 405 -28.64 25.38 -1.40
C GLY A 405 -29.83 24.59 -1.98
N LYS A 406 -30.46 23.76 -1.14
CA LYS A 406 -31.61 22.92 -1.52
C LYS A 406 -32.86 23.74 -1.92
N GLU A 407 -32.88 25.04 -1.67
CA GLU A 407 -34.06 25.90 -1.78
C GLU A 407 -34.68 25.92 -3.19
N LEU A 408 -33.86 25.89 -4.24
CA LEU A 408 -34.33 25.93 -5.64
C LEU A 408 -35.12 24.66 -6.03
N LEU A 409 -34.75 23.52 -5.46
CA LEU A 409 -35.31 22.21 -5.82
C LEU A 409 -36.31 21.69 -4.79
N ALA A 410 -36.34 22.26 -3.59
CA ALA A 410 -37.22 21.82 -2.50
C ALA A 410 -38.72 21.92 -2.84
N THR A 411 -39.09 22.85 -3.74
CA THR A 411 -40.49 23.01 -4.20
C THR A 411 -40.86 22.06 -5.34
N GLN A 412 -39.86 21.46 -6.01
CA GLN A 412 -40.07 20.60 -7.19
C GLN A 412 -39.84 19.12 -6.91
N LEU A 413 -39.13 18.78 -5.83
CA LEU A 413 -38.77 17.40 -5.49
C LEU A 413 -39.52 16.93 -4.24
N ASN A 414 -40.28 15.85 -4.36
CA ASN A 414 -40.91 15.18 -3.23
C ASN A 414 -39.98 14.10 -2.67
N THR A 415 -39.73 14.13 -1.37
CA THR A 415 -38.79 13.20 -0.71
C THR A 415 -39.25 11.74 -0.73
N GLN A 416 -40.55 11.48 -0.90
CA GLN A 416 -41.10 10.12 -0.91
C GLN A 416 -40.80 9.35 -2.21
N ASP A 417 -40.45 10.07 -3.28
CA ASP A 417 -40.19 9.47 -4.59
C ASP A 417 -38.78 8.87 -4.70
N TYR A 418 -37.93 9.08 -3.69
CA TYR A 418 -36.52 8.70 -3.68
C TYR A 418 -36.22 7.61 -2.65
N ARG A 419 -35.36 6.66 -3.02
CA ARG A 419 -34.87 5.59 -2.14
C ARG A 419 -33.62 5.99 -1.36
N PHE A 420 -32.99 7.10 -1.73
CA PHE A 420 -31.75 7.62 -1.16
C PHE A 420 -30.60 6.60 -1.18
N SER A 421 -30.51 5.83 -2.26
CA SER A 421 -29.43 4.85 -2.47
C SER A 421 -28.29 5.42 -3.31
N TYR A 422 -27.08 4.86 -3.17
CA TYR A 422 -25.94 5.29 -3.97
C TYR A 422 -26.14 5.02 -5.48
N GLN A 423 -26.79 3.91 -5.83
CA GLN A 423 -27.08 3.57 -7.23
C GLN A 423 -28.04 4.59 -7.86
N GLU A 424 -29.08 4.99 -7.13
CA GLU A 424 -30.01 6.03 -7.56
C GLU A 424 -29.31 7.38 -7.73
N TYR A 425 -28.40 7.73 -6.82
CA TYR A 425 -27.58 8.94 -6.95
C TYR A 425 -26.72 8.96 -8.21
N GLU A 426 -26.03 7.86 -8.52
CA GLU A 426 -25.23 7.74 -9.75
C GLU A 426 -26.11 7.86 -11.02
N GLN A 427 -27.26 7.18 -11.03
CA GLN A 427 -28.20 7.24 -12.16
C GLN A 427 -28.74 8.65 -12.39
N LEU A 428 -29.17 9.33 -11.32
CA LEU A 428 -29.65 10.71 -11.40
C LEU A 428 -28.52 11.67 -11.82
N GLY A 429 -27.31 11.48 -11.30
CA GLY A 429 -26.14 12.28 -11.67
C GLY A 429 -25.79 12.15 -13.15
N GLN A 430 -25.82 10.93 -13.69
CA GLN A 430 -25.61 10.67 -15.12
C GLN A 430 -26.70 11.31 -15.97
N ALA A 431 -27.97 11.12 -15.61
CA ALA A 431 -29.11 11.72 -16.32
C ALA A 431 -29.01 13.25 -16.35
N ILE A 432 -28.71 13.89 -15.22
CA ILE A 432 -28.51 15.34 -15.14
C ILE A 432 -27.36 15.79 -16.03
N THR A 433 -26.23 15.07 -16.02
CA THR A 433 -25.06 15.41 -16.85
C THR A 433 -25.38 15.31 -18.34
N SER A 434 -26.11 14.27 -18.75
CA SER A 434 -26.59 14.12 -20.13
C SER A 434 -27.55 15.24 -20.53
N CYS A 435 -28.50 15.60 -19.67
CA CYS A 435 -29.43 16.70 -19.93
C CYS A 435 -28.71 18.07 -19.95
N GLN A 436 -27.72 18.28 -19.09
CA GLN A 436 -26.95 19.52 -19.04
C GLN A 436 -26.20 19.79 -20.34
N GLY A 437 -25.62 18.76 -20.97
CA GLY A 437 -24.98 18.89 -22.29
C GLY A 437 -25.95 19.25 -23.42
N LEU A 438 -27.24 18.89 -23.29
CA LEU A 438 -28.27 19.26 -24.27
C LEU A 438 -28.83 20.68 -24.04
N LEU A 439 -28.80 21.16 -22.79
CA LEU A 439 -29.33 22.47 -22.37
C LEU A 439 -28.29 23.59 -22.35
N SER A 440 -27.00 23.27 -22.43
CA SER A 440 -25.91 24.25 -22.36
C SER A 440 -25.91 25.27 -23.50
N ASP A 441 -26.47 24.91 -24.67
CA ASP A 441 -26.52 25.81 -25.83
C ASP A 441 -27.68 26.81 -25.77
N GLU A 442 -28.78 26.48 -25.06
CA GLU A 442 -29.98 27.33 -25.02
C GLU A 442 -30.10 28.17 -23.74
N ASN A 443 -29.37 27.85 -22.67
CA ASN A 443 -29.17 28.64 -21.43
C ASN A 443 -30.43 29.38 -20.91
N VAL A 444 -31.61 28.77 -21.04
CA VAL A 444 -32.90 29.41 -20.72
C VAL A 444 -33.74 28.42 -19.90
N LEU A 445 -34.00 28.78 -18.63
CA LEU A 445 -34.87 28.02 -17.71
C LEU A 445 -36.35 27.95 -18.18
N ARG A 446 -36.74 28.82 -19.12
CA ARG A 446 -38.05 28.83 -19.77
C ARG A 446 -37.91 28.62 -21.27
N SER A 447 -37.55 27.40 -21.66
CA SER A 447 -37.48 27.08 -23.09
C SER A 447 -38.84 27.35 -23.75
N PRO A 448 -38.88 27.97 -24.93
CA PRO A 448 -40.12 28.11 -25.73
C PRO A 448 -40.81 26.75 -25.98
N LEU A 449 -40.04 25.66 -25.91
CA LEU A 449 -40.53 24.29 -26.01
C LEU A 449 -41.49 23.90 -24.87
N ASN A 450 -41.39 24.52 -23.69
CA ASN A 450 -42.32 24.27 -22.58
C ASN A 450 -43.74 24.76 -22.87
N ASN A 451 -43.92 25.66 -23.86
CA ASN A 451 -45.25 26.11 -24.30
C ASN A 451 -45.89 25.14 -25.29
N LEU A 452 -45.14 24.14 -25.78
CA LEU A 452 -45.65 23.12 -26.69
C LEU A 452 -46.27 21.97 -25.91
N HIS A 453 -47.33 21.38 -26.47
CA HIS A 453 -48.02 20.27 -25.83
C HIS A 453 -47.14 19.01 -25.81
N GLN A 454 -47.03 18.35 -24.65
CA GLN A 454 -46.16 17.17 -24.44
C GLN A 454 -46.39 16.04 -25.45
N GLY A 455 -47.60 15.92 -25.98
CA GLY A 455 -47.96 14.94 -27.01
C GLY A 455 -47.17 15.06 -28.31
N ILE A 456 -46.59 16.23 -28.62
CA ILE A 456 -45.75 16.42 -29.82
C ILE A 456 -44.43 15.67 -29.66
N PHE A 457 -43.84 15.66 -28.46
CA PHE A 457 -42.57 14.99 -28.18
C PHE A 457 -42.73 13.49 -27.92
N LEU A 458 -43.90 13.06 -27.46
CA LEU A 458 -44.17 11.66 -27.11
C LEU A 458 -44.71 10.82 -28.28
N ARG A 459 -45.26 11.45 -29.33
CA ARG A 459 -45.99 10.75 -30.40
C ARG A 459 -45.51 11.03 -31.82
N MET A 460 -44.65 12.03 -32.02
CA MET A 460 -44.17 12.42 -33.34
C MET A 460 -42.65 12.34 -33.39
N GLU A 461 -42.12 11.85 -34.52
CA GLU A 461 -40.69 11.85 -34.80
C GLU A 461 -40.18 13.26 -35.13
N LYS A 462 -38.88 13.50 -34.93
CA LYS A 462 -38.27 14.85 -35.04
C LYS A 462 -38.52 15.51 -36.40
N GLU A 463 -38.51 14.73 -37.47
CA GLU A 463 -38.69 15.20 -38.86
C GLU A 463 -40.14 15.63 -39.16
N GLU A 464 -41.13 15.10 -38.42
CA GLU A 464 -42.54 15.43 -38.56
C GLU A 464 -42.97 16.54 -37.59
N ALA A 465 -42.36 16.57 -36.40
CA ALA A 465 -42.71 17.51 -35.34
C ALA A 465 -42.37 18.97 -35.71
N LEU A 466 -41.21 19.22 -36.33
CA LEU A 466 -40.76 20.56 -36.69
C LEU A 466 -41.71 21.27 -37.69
N PRO A 467 -42.03 20.69 -38.87
CA PRO A 467 -42.94 21.34 -39.81
C PRO A 467 -44.35 21.53 -39.22
N PHE A 468 -44.82 20.60 -38.39
CA PHE A 468 -46.11 20.72 -37.71
C PHE A 468 -46.15 21.92 -36.75
N ILE A 469 -45.09 22.12 -35.96
CA ILE A 469 -44.98 23.27 -35.04
C ILE A 469 -44.95 24.59 -35.84
N GLU A 470 -44.16 24.67 -36.91
CA GLU A 470 -44.04 25.88 -37.74
C GLU A 470 -45.37 26.26 -38.39
N GLU A 471 -46.11 25.31 -38.94
CA GLU A 471 -47.40 25.57 -39.59
C GLU A 471 -48.43 26.08 -38.56
N LYS A 472 -48.53 25.42 -37.40
CA LYS A 472 -49.50 25.81 -36.36
C LYS A 472 -49.15 27.14 -35.71
N THR A 473 -47.87 27.41 -35.46
CA THR A 473 -47.45 28.70 -34.88
C THR A 473 -47.72 29.85 -35.83
N LYS A 474 -47.45 29.70 -37.15
CA LYS A 474 -47.81 30.70 -38.17
C LYS A 474 -49.32 30.95 -38.20
N ALA A 475 -50.14 29.89 -38.22
CA ALA A 475 -51.60 30.03 -38.26
C ALA A 475 -52.15 30.76 -37.02
N LEU A 476 -51.61 30.46 -35.83
CA LEU A 476 -52.01 31.15 -34.59
C LEU A 476 -51.57 32.61 -34.58
N LEU A 477 -50.37 32.90 -35.08
CA LEU A 477 -49.85 34.28 -35.17
C LEU A 477 -50.72 35.14 -36.09
N GLU A 478 -51.11 34.64 -37.26
CA GLU A 478 -52.02 35.34 -38.17
C GLU A 478 -53.38 35.62 -37.53
N ARG A 479 -53.92 34.63 -36.80
CA ARG A 479 -55.20 34.79 -36.11
C ARG A 479 -55.12 35.83 -34.99
N ALA A 480 -54.01 35.84 -34.25
CA ALA A 480 -53.74 36.84 -33.22
C ALA A 480 -53.58 38.25 -33.81
N LEU A 481 -52.90 38.39 -34.95
CA LEU A 481 -52.75 39.68 -35.64
C LEU A 481 -54.10 40.22 -36.13
N LYS A 482 -54.95 39.36 -36.71
CA LYS A 482 -56.32 39.74 -37.11
C LYS A 482 -57.16 40.17 -35.91
N LEU A 483 -57.10 39.43 -34.80
CA LEU A 483 -57.81 39.78 -33.57
C LEU A 483 -57.32 41.12 -32.99
N ARG A 484 -56.01 41.34 -33.01
CA ARG A 484 -55.40 42.60 -32.54
C ARG A 484 -55.88 43.79 -33.36
N GLN A 485 -55.87 43.68 -34.69
CA GLN A 485 -56.37 44.74 -35.58
C GLN A 485 -57.86 45.01 -35.33
N TRP A 486 -58.67 43.94 -35.21
CA TRP A 486 -60.08 44.08 -34.88
C TRP A 486 -60.32 44.78 -33.54
N TYR A 487 -59.57 44.41 -32.50
CA TYR A 487 -59.66 45.02 -31.18
C TYR A 487 -59.27 46.50 -31.20
N ILE A 488 -58.15 46.85 -31.85
CA ILE A 488 -57.71 48.25 -31.99
C ILE A 488 -58.79 49.09 -32.67
N ASN A 489 -59.36 48.60 -33.78
CA ASN A 489 -60.43 49.31 -34.48
C ASN A 489 -61.69 49.46 -33.61
N ARG A 490 -62.05 48.43 -32.83
CA ARG A 490 -63.22 48.46 -31.96
C ARG A 490 -63.05 49.42 -30.79
N VAL A 491 -61.86 49.47 -30.18
CA VAL A 491 -61.54 50.42 -29.11
C VAL A 491 -61.51 51.84 -29.66
N GLY A 492 -60.90 52.07 -30.83
CA GLY A 492 -60.88 53.38 -31.48
C GLY A 492 -62.29 53.92 -31.75
N THR A 493 -63.14 53.12 -32.41
CA THR A 493 -64.53 53.49 -32.68
C THR A 493 -65.35 53.74 -31.41
N TYR A 494 -65.16 52.94 -30.36
CA TYR A 494 -65.82 53.18 -29.08
C TYR A 494 -65.35 54.49 -28.43
N SER A 495 -64.06 54.79 -28.48
CA SER A 495 -63.50 56.05 -27.96
C SER A 495 -64.09 57.26 -28.66
N GLU A 496 -64.24 57.22 -29.99
CA GLU A 496 -64.85 58.30 -30.77
C GLU A 496 -66.32 58.52 -30.40
N LEU A 497 -67.10 57.45 -30.30
CA LEU A 497 -68.51 57.51 -29.87
C LEU A 497 -68.65 58.09 -28.45
N LEU A 498 -67.77 57.69 -27.54
CA LEU A 498 -67.79 58.14 -26.15
C LEU A 498 -67.47 59.64 -26.06
N SER A 499 -66.44 60.11 -26.77
CA SER A 499 -66.12 61.53 -26.84
C SER A 499 -67.28 62.35 -27.40
N GLY A 500 -67.92 61.90 -28.49
CA GLY A 500 -69.08 62.56 -29.06
C GLY A 500 -70.27 62.65 -28.09
N HIS A 501 -70.54 61.59 -27.32
CA HIS A 501 -71.59 61.59 -26.31
C HIS A 501 -71.33 62.61 -25.18
N TYR A 502 -70.11 62.65 -24.65
CA TYR A 502 -69.76 63.61 -23.60
C TYR A 502 -69.81 65.06 -24.08
N GLU A 503 -69.40 65.32 -25.32
CA GLU A 503 -69.44 66.66 -25.90
C GLU A 503 -70.88 67.17 -26.09
N GLN A 504 -71.80 66.29 -26.53
CA GLN A 504 -73.23 66.59 -26.60
C GLN A 504 -73.82 66.89 -25.21
N TYR A 505 -73.52 66.06 -24.21
CA TYR A 505 -73.98 66.27 -22.83
C TYR A 505 -73.46 67.58 -22.24
N TYR A 506 -72.18 67.89 -22.49
CA TYR A 506 -71.59 69.15 -22.03
C TYR A 506 -72.31 70.35 -22.64
N GLN A 507 -72.58 70.35 -23.95
CA GLN A 507 -73.32 71.41 -24.62
C GLN A 507 -74.74 71.57 -24.08
N GLU A 508 -75.44 70.47 -23.78
CA GLU A 508 -76.78 70.52 -23.22
C GLU A 508 -76.78 71.09 -21.79
N HIS A 509 -75.86 70.65 -20.93
CA HIS A 509 -75.74 71.18 -19.57
C HIS A 509 -75.30 72.64 -19.56
N ALA A 510 -74.38 73.04 -20.43
CA ALA A 510 -73.97 74.44 -20.60
C ALA A 510 -75.16 75.33 -21.00
N ARG A 511 -76.02 74.86 -21.92
CA ARG A 511 -77.27 75.56 -22.27
C ARG A 511 -78.22 75.67 -21.08
N ARG A 512 -78.43 74.59 -20.33
CA ARG A 512 -79.31 74.62 -19.13
C ARG A 512 -78.79 75.57 -18.07
N LEU A 513 -77.47 75.62 -17.83
CA LEU A 513 -76.83 76.54 -16.90
C LEU A 513 -76.99 78.00 -17.35
N ALA A 514 -76.80 78.29 -18.64
CA ALA A 514 -77.03 79.63 -19.17
C ALA A 514 -78.49 80.07 -18.93
N LEU A 515 -79.45 79.18 -19.25
CA LEU A 515 -80.88 79.46 -19.07
C LEU A 515 -81.27 79.64 -17.59
N LEU A 516 -80.63 78.90 -16.69
CA LEU A 516 -80.85 79.02 -15.25
C LEU A 516 -80.21 80.31 -14.70
N ASN A 517 -79.04 80.70 -15.22
CA ASN A 517 -78.38 81.95 -14.89
C ASN A 517 -79.20 83.16 -15.37
N ASP A 518 -79.77 83.10 -16.58
CA ASP A 518 -80.69 84.11 -17.09
C ASP A 518 -81.93 84.23 -16.20
N ARG A 519 -82.52 83.10 -15.76
CA ARG A 519 -83.65 83.09 -14.82
C ARG A 519 -83.31 83.64 -13.45
N ILE A 520 -82.10 83.36 -12.94
CA ILE A 520 -81.61 83.95 -11.69
C ILE A 520 -81.47 85.47 -11.86
N GLY A 521 -80.90 85.93 -12.97
CA GLY A 521 -80.81 87.36 -13.30
C GLY A 521 -82.18 88.05 -13.38
N GLU A 522 -83.15 87.44 -14.06
CA GLU A 522 -84.54 87.94 -14.13
C GLU A 522 -85.21 87.96 -12.75
N SER A 523 -84.99 86.94 -11.91
CA SER A 523 -85.56 86.85 -10.57
C SER A 523 -84.92 87.88 -9.61
N TYR A 524 -83.61 88.09 -9.71
CA TYR A 524 -82.90 89.13 -8.99
C TYR A 524 -83.41 90.53 -9.38
N GLY A 525 -83.62 90.78 -10.67
CA GLY A 525 -84.20 92.03 -11.17
C GLY A 525 -85.63 92.29 -10.69
N ARG A 526 -86.45 91.23 -10.49
CA ARG A 526 -87.84 91.36 -10.02
C ARG A 526 -88.00 91.45 -8.50
N PHE A 527 -87.15 90.78 -7.72
CA PHE A 527 -87.33 90.62 -6.27
C PHE A 527 -86.22 91.25 -5.42
N GLY A 528 -85.17 91.80 -6.03
CA GLY A 528 -84.09 92.52 -5.34
C GLY A 528 -83.34 91.68 -4.29
N GLU A 529 -82.68 92.33 -3.34
CA GLU A 529 -81.90 91.68 -2.25
C GLU A 529 -82.72 90.65 -1.44
N ALA A 530 -84.05 90.73 -1.44
CA ALA A 530 -84.91 89.76 -0.77
C ALA A 530 -84.86 88.35 -1.39
N PHE A 531 -84.44 88.21 -2.66
CA PHE A 531 -84.26 86.91 -3.32
C PHE A 531 -83.01 86.18 -2.79
N GLU A 532 -81.90 86.88 -2.54
CA GLU A 532 -80.69 86.28 -1.96
C GLU A 532 -80.91 85.79 -0.53
N VAL A 533 -81.70 86.52 0.26
CA VAL A 533 -81.96 86.20 1.68
C VAL A 533 -83.04 85.12 1.87
N SER A 534 -83.76 84.73 0.81
CA SER A 534 -84.78 83.68 0.84
C SER A 534 -84.22 82.24 0.80
N GLY A 535 -82.89 82.08 0.78
CA GLY A 535 -82.19 80.80 0.86
C GLY A 535 -82.12 80.24 2.28
N LEU A 536 -82.87 79.15 2.53
CA LEU A 536 -82.77 78.24 3.68
C LEU A 536 -83.07 78.86 5.08
N GLY A 537 -84.36 78.91 5.47
CA GLY A 537 -84.66 78.82 6.91
C GLY A 537 -85.97 79.38 7.50
N ALA A 538 -86.83 80.12 6.80
CA ALA A 538 -88.00 80.73 7.48
C ALA A 538 -89.22 81.02 6.59
N LEU A 539 -90.04 80.00 6.30
CA LEU A 539 -91.45 80.20 5.90
C LEU A 539 -92.34 79.13 6.56
N LYS A 540 -92.96 79.47 7.71
CA LYS A 540 -94.03 78.71 8.37
C LYS A 540 -95.38 79.25 7.87
N LEU A 541 -96.12 78.45 7.10
CA LEU A 541 -97.46 78.79 6.59
C LEU A 541 -98.58 78.32 7.56
N LYS A 542 -99.41 79.28 8.00
CA LYS A 542 -100.73 79.17 8.67
C LYS A 542 -101.57 80.31 8.06
N ARG A 543 -102.88 80.27 7.74
CA ARG A 543 -104.00 79.35 7.95
C ARG A 543 -105.23 79.89 7.16
N VAL A 544 -106.06 78.98 6.61
CA VAL A 544 -107.53 78.97 6.38
C VAL A 544 -108.23 79.94 5.40
N PHE A 545 -108.97 79.33 4.47
CA PHE A 545 -110.12 79.87 3.73
C PHE A 545 -111.44 79.63 4.51
N SER A 546 -112.33 80.61 4.57
CA SER A 546 -113.76 80.41 4.88
C SER A 546 -114.63 81.17 3.88
N GLY A 547 -115.72 80.54 3.44
CA GLY A 547 -116.59 81.03 2.37
C GLY A 547 -117.65 82.04 2.81
N ASN A 548 -118.15 82.72 1.77
CA ASN A 548 -119.39 83.50 1.64
C ASN A 548 -119.56 84.79 2.47
N ALA A 549 -119.48 85.92 1.77
CA ALA A 549 -120.57 86.93 1.74
C ALA A 549 -120.48 87.79 0.46
N LYS A 550 -121.67 88.05 -0.10
CA LYS A 550 -122.05 88.80 -1.32
C LYS A 550 -121.42 90.21 -1.38
N ALA A 551 -121.21 90.87 -2.53
CA ALA A 551 -121.95 90.91 -3.79
C ALA A 551 -121.03 91.17 -4.99
#